data_AF-A0A7X3GF78-F1
#
_entry.id   AF-A0A7X3GF78-F1
#
_cell.length_a   1.000
_cell.length_b   1.000
_cell.length_c   1.000
_cell.angle_alpha   90.00
_cell.angle_beta   90.00
_cell.angle_gamma   90.00
#
_symmetry.space_group_name_H-M   'P 1'
#
loop_
_entity.id
_entity.type
_entity.pdbx_description
1 polymer ?
#
loop_
_entity_poly.entity_id
_entity_poly.type
_entity_poly.pdbx_seq_one_letter_code
_entity_poly.pdbx_strand_id
1 'polypeptide(L)'
;MDFGYKFWKLLIRFHIFMNFRTVLFGRKWYDKWIERNEQFDLEKAECEINTFLQKPLISIILPVYNIKEVYLRECVESVLNQVYPYWELCIADDCSTLPHIRHVLDEFASKDSRIRVTYRMQNGHISACSNTAIDQARGDFIAFLDHDDLLTVNAIYEVVKSINNDPNVDLLFSNEDKWINGRRERPFFKRKWGRELLRQMNFVCHLSVYRTSLVKELGGLKVGLEGAQDWDLALRVMAKTDRIHHIPKVLYHWRVIEGSTSSGEGEKPYVREIQHKVKQASKIIE
;
A
#
# COMPACT_ATOMS: atom_id res chain seq x y z
N MET A 1 43.96 36.52 -15.55
CA MET A 1 43.55 35.23 -16.17
C MET A 1 42.51 34.46 -15.33
N ASP A 2 41.69 35.11 -14.49
CA ASP A 2 40.80 34.38 -13.54
C ASP A 2 39.29 34.74 -13.66
N PHE A 3 38.94 35.71 -14.52
CA PHE A 3 37.55 36.15 -14.66
C PHE A 3 36.73 35.24 -15.58
N GLY A 4 37.33 34.79 -16.70
CA GLY A 4 36.67 33.91 -17.66
C GLY A 4 36.37 32.52 -17.09
N TYR A 5 37.28 31.95 -16.30
CA TYR A 5 37.11 30.63 -15.68
C TYR A 5 36.03 30.62 -14.59
N LYS A 6 35.97 31.66 -13.76
CA LYS A 6 34.90 31.84 -12.74
C LYS A 6 33.53 32.03 -13.38
N PHE A 7 33.44 32.80 -14.47
CA PHE A 7 32.20 33.00 -15.23
C PHE A 7 31.73 31.70 -15.91
N TRP A 8 32.65 30.94 -16.50
CA TRP A 8 32.35 29.63 -17.09
C TRP A 8 31.88 28.60 -16.05
N LYS A 9 32.51 28.56 -14.86
CA LYS A 9 32.04 27.71 -13.74
C LYS A 9 30.66 28.12 -13.24
N LEU A 10 30.34 29.41 -13.23
CA LEU A 10 29.02 29.91 -12.85
C LEU A 10 27.95 29.51 -13.88
N LEU A 11 28.27 29.61 -15.17
CA LEU A 11 27.39 29.17 -16.26
C LEU A 11 27.19 27.66 -16.27
N ILE A 12 28.23 26.86 -16.03
CA ILE A 12 28.10 25.40 -15.87
C ILE A 12 27.25 25.08 -14.64
N ARG A 13 27.49 25.72 -13.49
CA ARG A 13 26.67 25.52 -12.28
C ARG A 13 25.22 25.92 -12.50
N PHE A 14 24.97 27.02 -13.21
CA PHE A 14 23.62 27.48 -13.53
C PHE A 14 22.94 26.56 -14.55
N HIS A 15 23.65 26.10 -15.57
CA HIS A 15 23.15 25.15 -16.55
C HIS A 15 22.89 23.78 -15.95
N ILE A 16 23.80 23.27 -15.11
CA ILE A 16 23.58 22.07 -14.30
C ILE A 16 22.36 22.31 -13.41
N PHE A 17 22.28 23.39 -12.64
CA PHE A 17 21.15 23.67 -11.75
C PHE A 17 19.80 23.76 -12.50
N MET A 18 19.77 24.39 -13.67
CA MET A 18 18.56 24.51 -14.50
C MET A 18 18.19 23.17 -15.16
N ASN A 19 19.15 22.41 -15.69
CA ASN A 19 18.86 21.07 -16.23
C ASN A 19 18.51 20.07 -15.11
N PHE A 20 19.16 20.14 -13.94
CA PHE A 20 18.84 19.33 -12.77
C PHE A 20 17.42 19.63 -12.27
N ARG A 21 17.01 20.90 -12.19
CA ARG A 21 15.62 21.26 -11.84
C ARG A 21 14.61 20.81 -12.90
N THR A 22 14.95 20.87 -14.18
CA THR A 22 14.03 20.46 -15.25
C THR A 22 13.90 18.94 -15.36
N VAL A 23 14.99 18.20 -15.08
CA VAL A 23 15.07 16.73 -15.18
C VAL A 23 14.60 16.03 -13.90
N LEU A 24 14.80 16.59 -12.71
CA LEU A 24 14.40 15.98 -11.42
C LEU A 24 13.16 16.62 -10.78
N PHE A 25 12.80 17.86 -11.13
CA PHE A 25 11.70 18.59 -10.48
C PHE A 25 10.61 19.07 -11.44
N GLY A 26 10.72 18.78 -12.75
CA GLY A 26 9.62 19.01 -13.68
C GLY A 26 8.55 17.95 -13.50
N ARG A 27 7.27 18.32 -13.37
CA ARG A 27 6.10 17.41 -13.32
C ARG A 27 6.07 16.33 -14.42
N LYS A 28 6.91 16.45 -15.46
CA LYS A 28 7.10 15.50 -16.57
C LYS A 28 8.07 14.35 -16.30
N TRP A 29 8.91 14.39 -15.26
CA TRP A 29 9.92 13.34 -15.08
C TRP A 29 9.27 12.01 -14.70
N TYR A 30 8.25 12.05 -13.84
CA TYR A 30 7.58 10.85 -13.39
C TYR A 30 6.71 10.26 -14.49
N ASP A 31 5.98 11.08 -15.25
CA ASP A 31 5.26 10.64 -16.47
C ASP A 31 6.20 9.90 -17.44
N LYS A 32 7.37 10.48 -17.74
CA LYS A 32 8.40 9.83 -18.58
C LYS A 32 8.95 8.55 -17.96
N TRP A 33 9.05 8.49 -16.64
CA TRP A 33 9.48 7.29 -15.94
C TRP A 33 8.40 6.20 -16.08
N ILE A 34 7.12 6.53 -15.89
CA ILE A 34 5.99 5.61 -16.07
C ILE A 34 5.98 5.07 -17.50
N GLU A 35 6.01 5.94 -18.53
CA GLU A 35 6.03 5.54 -19.95
C GLU A 35 7.15 4.55 -20.29
N ARG A 36 8.31 4.68 -19.64
CA ARG A 36 9.51 3.87 -19.89
C ARG A 36 9.57 2.59 -19.08
N ASN A 37 9.04 2.59 -17.85
CA ASN A 37 9.28 1.52 -16.88
C ASN A 37 8.02 0.69 -16.57
N GLU A 38 6.83 1.23 -16.83
CA GLU A 38 5.56 0.58 -16.52
C GLU A 38 4.80 0.20 -17.79
N GLN A 39 5.46 -0.59 -18.63
CA GLN A 39 4.79 -1.25 -19.75
C GLN A 39 4.19 -2.56 -19.23
N PHE A 40 2.86 -2.61 -19.19
CA PHE A 40 2.12 -3.79 -18.79
C PHE A 40 1.39 -4.38 -20.00
N ASP A 41 1.62 -5.67 -20.22
CA ASP A 41 1.01 -6.46 -21.29
C ASP A 41 0.02 -7.44 -20.64
N LEU A 42 -1.26 -7.18 -20.86
CA LEU A 42 -2.36 -7.94 -20.24
C LEU A 42 -2.39 -9.38 -20.73
N GLU A 43 -2.32 -9.61 -22.05
CA GLU A 43 -2.37 -10.94 -22.64
C GLU A 43 -1.20 -11.80 -22.15
N LYS A 44 0.00 -11.20 -22.09
CA LYS A 44 1.18 -11.88 -21.53
C LYS A 44 0.99 -12.22 -20.06
N ALA A 45 0.45 -11.31 -19.26
CA ALA A 45 0.21 -11.57 -17.84
C ALA A 45 -0.81 -12.70 -17.64
N GLU A 46 -1.90 -12.73 -18.41
CA GLU A 46 -2.89 -13.81 -18.37
C GLU A 46 -2.29 -15.16 -18.77
N CYS A 47 -1.45 -15.19 -19.81
CA CYS A 47 -0.72 -16.38 -20.21
C CYS A 47 0.23 -16.86 -19.10
N GLU A 48 0.96 -15.94 -18.46
CA GLU A 48 1.88 -16.25 -17.38
C GLU A 48 1.16 -16.76 -16.12
N ILE A 49 0.00 -16.19 -15.78
CA ILE A 49 -0.84 -16.67 -14.67
C ILE A 49 -1.18 -18.14 -14.86
N ASN A 50 -1.45 -18.59 -16.09
CA ASN A 50 -1.77 -19.98 -16.36
C ASN A 50 -0.60 -20.94 -16.09
N THR A 51 0.65 -20.46 -16.16
CA THR A 51 1.86 -21.27 -15.93
C THR A 51 2.33 -21.27 -14.47
N PHE A 52 1.77 -20.41 -13.61
CA PHE A 52 2.12 -20.38 -12.18
C PHE A 52 1.85 -21.73 -11.50
N LEU A 53 2.86 -22.21 -10.77
CA LEU A 53 2.76 -23.43 -9.95
C LEU A 53 1.88 -23.20 -8.71
N GLN A 54 1.95 -22.00 -8.14
CA GLN A 54 1.16 -21.57 -7.01
C GLN A 54 0.15 -20.51 -7.46
N LYS A 55 -1.13 -20.74 -7.17
CA LYS A 55 -2.22 -19.78 -7.42
C LYS A 55 -2.94 -19.47 -6.10
N PRO A 56 -2.24 -18.85 -5.14
CA PRO A 56 -2.81 -18.58 -3.82
C PRO A 56 -3.98 -17.60 -3.91
N LEU A 57 -4.99 -17.82 -3.08
CA LEU A 57 -6.05 -16.83 -2.91
C LEU A 57 -5.51 -15.64 -2.11
N ILE A 58 -5.72 -14.42 -2.61
CA ILE A 58 -5.31 -13.19 -1.92
C ILE A 58 -6.55 -12.51 -1.30
N SER A 59 -6.61 -12.43 0.03
CA SER A 59 -7.64 -11.68 0.75
C SER A 59 -7.23 -10.22 0.87
N ILE A 60 -7.96 -9.31 0.23
CA ILE A 60 -7.74 -7.87 0.33
C ILE A 60 -8.58 -7.35 1.49
N ILE A 61 -7.93 -6.74 2.46
CA ILE A 61 -8.53 -6.24 3.71
C ILE A 61 -8.82 -4.75 3.55
N LEU A 62 -10.10 -4.41 3.65
CA LEU A 62 -10.60 -3.05 3.38
C LEU A 62 -11.43 -2.53 4.56
N PRO A 63 -10.81 -1.82 5.53
CA PRO A 63 -11.55 -1.11 6.56
C PRO A 63 -12.20 0.16 5.97
N VAL A 64 -13.50 0.38 6.20
CA VAL A 64 -14.26 1.51 5.65
C VAL A 64 -14.86 2.34 6.76
N TYR A 65 -14.68 3.67 6.71
CA TYR A 65 -15.37 4.61 7.61
C TYR A 65 -15.59 5.98 6.97
N ASN A 66 -16.84 6.41 6.77
CA ASN A 66 -17.17 7.82 6.45
C ASN A 66 -16.34 8.47 5.32
N ILE A 67 -16.13 7.76 4.21
CA ILE A 67 -15.40 8.26 3.04
C ILE A 67 -16.34 8.82 1.96
N LYS A 68 -15.83 9.69 1.08
CA LYS A 68 -16.58 10.17 -0.08
C LYS A 68 -16.90 9.00 -1.02
N GLU A 69 -18.13 8.96 -1.53
CA GLU A 69 -18.63 7.90 -2.41
C GLU A 69 -17.70 7.61 -3.60
N VAL A 70 -17.24 8.66 -4.29
CA VAL A 70 -16.36 8.52 -5.46
C VAL A 70 -15.06 7.78 -5.12
N TYR A 71 -14.45 8.03 -3.96
CA TYR A 71 -13.20 7.38 -3.59
C TYR A 71 -13.42 5.91 -3.23
N LEU A 72 -14.50 5.60 -2.51
CA LEU A 72 -14.85 4.21 -2.20
C LEU A 72 -15.13 3.40 -3.48
N ARG A 73 -15.86 3.98 -4.43
CA ARG A 73 -16.14 3.34 -5.72
C ARG A 73 -14.85 3.09 -6.50
N GLU A 74 -14.01 4.11 -6.67
CA GLU A 74 -12.72 3.96 -7.36
C GLU A 74 -11.82 2.91 -6.68
N CYS A 75 -11.80 2.87 -5.34
CA CYS A 75 -11.06 1.87 -4.57
C CYS A 75 -11.54 0.44 -4.87
N VAL A 76 -12.84 0.17 -4.74
CA VAL A 76 -13.41 -1.17 -5.00
C VAL A 76 -13.27 -1.56 -6.47
N GLU A 77 -13.44 -0.62 -7.40
CA GLU A 77 -13.21 -0.84 -8.84
C GLU A 77 -11.75 -1.18 -9.14
N SER A 78 -10.78 -0.60 -8.44
CA SER A 78 -9.37 -0.96 -8.60
C SER A 78 -9.06 -2.41 -8.22
N VAL A 79 -9.84 -2.98 -7.29
CA VAL A 79 -9.77 -4.40 -6.91
C VAL A 79 -10.49 -5.27 -7.95
N LEU A 80 -11.68 -4.86 -8.39
CA LEU A 80 -12.43 -5.59 -9.41
C LEU A 80 -11.67 -5.77 -10.72
N ASN A 81 -10.87 -4.77 -11.08
CA ASN A 81 -10.08 -4.75 -12.30
C ASN A 81 -8.74 -5.51 -12.19
N GLN A 82 -8.45 -6.21 -11.09
CA GLN A 82 -7.21 -6.98 -10.97
C GLN A 82 -7.13 -8.09 -12.02
N VAL A 83 -5.99 -8.17 -12.72
CA VAL A 83 -5.73 -9.20 -13.75
C VAL A 83 -5.65 -10.61 -13.14
N TYR A 84 -5.09 -10.72 -11.93
CA TYR A 84 -5.07 -11.99 -11.23
C TYR A 84 -6.48 -12.32 -10.71
N PRO A 85 -7.06 -13.49 -11.02
CA PRO A 85 -8.49 -13.71 -10.76
C PRO A 85 -8.79 -14.24 -9.34
N TYR A 86 -7.80 -14.82 -8.64
CA TYR A 86 -8.01 -15.48 -7.35
C TYR A 86 -7.79 -14.52 -6.18
N TRP A 87 -8.76 -13.63 -5.98
CA TRP A 87 -8.83 -12.75 -4.83
C TRP A 87 -10.20 -12.78 -4.17
N GLU A 88 -10.27 -12.36 -2.92
CA GLU A 88 -11.52 -11.96 -2.25
C GLU A 88 -11.32 -10.59 -1.61
N LEU A 89 -12.38 -9.79 -1.55
CA LEU A 89 -12.37 -8.47 -0.91
C LEU A 89 -13.15 -8.55 0.40
N CYS A 90 -12.42 -8.53 1.51
CA CYS A 90 -12.98 -8.57 2.86
C CYS A 90 -13.13 -7.14 3.38
N ILE A 91 -14.36 -6.67 3.42
CA ILE A 91 -14.71 -5.30 3.82
C ILE A 91 -15.30 -5.33 5.22
N ALA A 92 -14.82 -4.44 6.08
CA ALA A 92 -15.49 -4.11 7.33
C ALA A 92 -15.89 -2.64 7.30
N ASP A 93 -17.19 -2.36 7.44
CA ASP A 93 -17.70 -1.01 7.66
C ASP A 93 -17.69 -0.70 9.17
N ASP A 94 -16.97 0.35 9.55
CA ASP A 94 -16.70 0.74 10.93
C ASP A 94 -17.83 1.56 11.56
N CYS A 95 -19.07 1.12 11.38
CA CYS A 95 -20.27 1.84 11.78
C CYS A 95 -20.31 3.24 11.13
N SER A 96 -20.16 3.31 9.80
CA SER A 96 -20.24 4.59 9.08
C SER A 96 -21.58 5.30 9.31
N THR A 97 -21.52 6.61 9.50
CA THR A 97 -22.69 7.48 9.66
C THR A 97 -23.22 8.03 8.34
N LEU A 98 -22.41 7.96 7.27
CA LEU A 98 -22.80 8.42 5.94
C LEU A 98 -23.64 7.33 5.23
N PRO A 99 -24.92 7.59 4.88
CA PRO A 99 -25.83 6.56 4.35
C PRO A 99 -25.36 5.92 3.04
N HIS A 100 -24.65 6.66 2.18
CA HIS A 100 -24.18 6.15 0.89
C HIS A 100 -23.17 5.00 1.04
N ILE A 101 -22.45 4.91 2.15
CA ILE A 101 -21.44 3.86 2.37
C ILE A 101 -22.09 2.48 2.28
N ARG A 102 -23.16 2.26 3.05
CA ARG A 102 -23.88 1.00 3.02
C ARG A 102 -24.43 0.68 1.63
N HIS A 103 -25.03 1.67 0.96
CA HIS A 103 -25.56 1.51 -0.39
C HIS A 103 -24.50 1.05 -1.39
N VAL A 104 -23.33 1.71 -1.40
CA VAL A 104 -22.20 1.36 -2.29
C VAL A 104 -21.69 -0.05 -2.00
N LEU A 105 -21.52 -0.39 -0.72
CA LEU A 105 -21.02 -1.71 -0.31
C LEU A 105 -22.01 -2.84 -0.67
N ASP A 106 -23.31 -2.64 -0.42
CA ASP A 106 -24.36 -3.58 -0.78
C ASP A 106 -24.44 -3.75 -2.31
N GLU A 107 -24.31 -2.66 -3.06
CA GLU A 107 -24.26 -2.68 -4.53
C GLU A 107 -23.12 -3.56 -5.04
N PHE A 108 -21.88 -3.34 -4.59
CA PHE A 108 -20.74 -4.14 -5.05
C PHE A 108 -20.80 -5.59 -4.59
N ALA A 109 -21.21 -5.85 -3.33
CA ALA A 109 -21.39 -7.20 -2.83
C ALA A 109 -22.45 -8.00 -3.60
N SER A 110 -23.48 -7.31 -4.12
CA SER A 110 -24.49 -7.96 -4.97
C SER A 110 -23.99 -8.29 -6.39
N LYS A 111 -22.97 -7.57 -6.88
CA LYS A 111 -22.42 -7.72 -8.24
C LYS A 111 -21.32 -8.77 -8.35
N ASP A 112 -20.51 -8.94 -7.30
CA ASP A 112 -19.39 -9.88 -7.30
C ASP A 112 -19.34 -10.67 -5.99
N SER A 113 -19.46 -12.00 -6.10
CA SER A 113 -19.50 -12.91 -4.95
C SER A 113 -18.17 -13.02 -4.20
N ARG A 114 -17.08 -12.49 -4.77
CA ARG A 114 -15.76 -12.39 -4.09
C ARG A 114 -15.73 -11.25 -3.08
N ILE A 115 -16.72 -10.35 -3.08
CA ILE A 115 -16.81 -9.22 -2.16
C ILE A 115 -17.67 -9.62 -0.96
N ARG A 116 -17.11 -9.47 0.25
CA ARG A 116 -17.76 -9.85 1.51
C ARG A 116 -17.70 -8.68 2.47
N VAL A 117 -18.86 -8.28 2.99
CA VAL A 117 -18.98 -7.09 3.85
C VAL A 117 -19.46 -7.49 5.24
N THR A 118 -18.78 -6.99 6.27
CA THR A 118 -19.25 -6.97 7.66
C THR A 118 -19.57 -5.56 8.09
N TYR A 119 -20.72 -5.37 8.70
CA TYR A 119 -21.09 -4.08 9.29
C TYR A 119 -20.91 -4.15 10.80
N ARG A 120 -20.00 -3.33 11.33
CA ARG A 120 -19.73 -3.27 12.77
C ARG A 120 -20.84 -2.49 13.47
N MET A 121 -21.15 -2.89 14.70
CA MET A 121 -22.16 -2.26 15.54
C MET A 121 -21.65 -1.01 16.28
N GLN A 122 -20.32 -0.82 16.30
CA GLN A 122 -19.67 0.31 16.94
C GLN A 122 -18.39 0.66 16.18
N ASN A 123 -18.04 1.94 16.17
CA ASN A 123 -16.77 2.40 15.64
C ASN A 123 -15.62 1.92 16.56
N GLY A 124 -14.63 1.25 15.99
CA GLY A 124 -13.42 0.84 16.71
C GLY A 124 -12.13 1.26 16.02
N HIS A 125 -12.22 2.24 15.13
CA HIS A 125 -11.15 2.76 14.30
C HIS A 125 -10.46 1.69 13.44
N ILE A 126 -9.38 2.11 12.76
CA ILE A 126 -8.72 1.32 11.72
C ILE A 126 -8.25 -0.06 12.20
N SER A 127 -7.68 -0.18 13.40
CA SER A 127 -7.13 -1.46 13.86
C SER A 127 -8.21 -2.52 14.09
N ALA A 128 -9.27 -2.18 14.83
CA ALA A 128 -10.35 -3.13 15.10
C ALA A 128 -11.22 -3.38 13.86
N CYS A 129 -11.36 -2.37 12.99
CA CYS A 129 -12.08 -2.52 11.73
C CYS A 129 -11.35 -3.48 10.79
N SER A 130 -10.05 -3.27 10.58
CA SER A 130 -9.20 -4.18 9.81
C SER A 130 -9.20 -5.59 10.39
N ASN A 131 -9.14 -5.76 11.71
CA ASN A 131 -9.22 -7.09 12.33
C ASN A 131 -10.55 -7.79 12.03
N THR A 132 -11.67 -7.06 12.03
CA THR A 132 -12.97 -7.61 11.63
C THR A 132 -12.93 -8.15 10.20
N ALA A 133 -12.27 -7.44 9.28
CA ALA A 133 -12.07 -7.91 7.91
C ALA A 133 -11.05 -9.07 7.81
N ILE A 134 -9.98 -9.06 8.62
CA ILE A 134 -8.99 -10.17 8.71
C ILE A 134 -9.65 -11.47 9.18
N ASP A 135 -10.59 -11.40 10.13
CA ASP A 135 -11.30 -12.59 10.63
C ASP A 135 -12.12 -13.28 9.53
N GLN A 136 -12.55 -12.52 8.52
CA GLN A 136 -13.25 -13.07 7.36
C GLN A 136 -12.31 -13.72 6.34
N ALA A 137 -11.02 -13.37 6.34
CA ALA A 137 -10.05 -13.75 5.31
C ALA A 137 -9.81 -15.26 5.26
N ARG A 138 -9.90 -15.82 4.06
CA ARG A 138 -9.71 -17.23 3.69
C ARG A 138 -8.50 -17.45 2.79
N GLY A 139 -7.94 -16.39 2.23
CA GLY A 139 -6.77 -16.42 1.35
C GLY A 139 -5.52 -16.86 2.08
N ASP A 140 -4.57 -17.39 1.30
CA ASP A 140 -3.25 -17.79 1.78
C ASP A 140 -2.41 -16.57 2.20
N PHE A 141 -2.71 -15.41 1.59
CA PHE A 141 -2.12 -14.12 1.91
C PHE A 141 -3.18 -13.03 2.12
N ILE A 142 -2.83 -12.06 2.95
CA ILE A 142 -3.60 -10.86 3.26
C ILE A 142 -2.89 -9.65 2.64
N ALA A 143 -3.60 -8.87 1.83
CA ALA A 143 -3.15 -7.58 1.31
C ALA A 143 -3.95 -6.44 1.96
N PHE A 144 -3.28 -5.40 2.44
CA PHE A 144 -3.96 -4.24 3.04
C PHE A 144 -4.24 -3.15 1.99
N LEU A 145 -5.46 -2.61 2.01
CA LEU A 145 -5.89 -1.52 1.15
C LEU A 145 -6.73 -0.53 1.96
N ASP A 146 -6.40 0.76 1.87
CA ASP A 146 -7.22 1.81 2.48
C ASP A 146 -8.36 2.21 1.52
N HIS A 147 -9.54 2.47 2.09
CA HIS A 147 -10.80 2.76 1.38
C HIS A 147 -10.83 4.00 0.47
N ASP A 148 -9.77 4.79 0.47
CA ASP A 148 -9.58 5.97 -0.35
C ASP A 148 -8.43 5.83 -1.37
N ASP A 149 -7.76 4.69 -1.39
CA ASP A 149 -6.59 4.43 -2.23
C ASP A 149 -6.91 3.55 -3.44
N LEU A 150 -5.91 3.31 -4.28
CA LEU A 150 -6.05 2.52 -5.50
C LEU A 150 -4.91 1.51 -5.63
N LEU A 151 -5.23 0.32 -6.11
CA LEU A 151 -4.25 -0.64 -6.61
C LEU A 151 -4.01 -0.43 -8.10
N THR A 152 -2.80 -0.71 -8.56
CA THR A 152 -2.58 -0.86 -10.01
C THR A 152 -3.26 -2.14 -10.51
N VAL A 153 -3.70 -2.15 -11.77
CA VAL A 153 -4.41 -3.29 -12.40
C VAL A 153 -3.66 -4.63 -12.26
N ASN A 154 -2.32 -4.58 -12.17
CA ASN A 154 -1.43 -5.72 -12.09
C ASN A 154 -0.91 -6.00 -10.66
N ALA A 155 -1.36 -5.28 -9.64
CA ALA A 155 -0.82 -5.36 -8.29
C ALA A 155 -0.79 -6.79 -7.73
N ILE A 156 -1.94 -7.47 -7.76
CA ILE A 156 -2.06 -8.82 -7.22
C ILE A 156 -1.32 -9.84 -8.09
N TYR A 157 -1.29 -9.63 -9.41
CA TYR A 157 -0.49 -10.45 -10.32
C TYR A 157 1.01 -10.42 -9.98
N GLU A 158 1.58 -9.23 -9.75
CA GLU A 158 3.00 -9.09 -9.41
C GLU A 158 3.33 -9.68 -8.03
N VAL A 159 2.41 -9.59 -7.08
CA VAL A 159 2.51 -10.26 -5.78
C VAL A 159 2.60 -11.77 -5.97
N VAL A 160 1.68 -12.37 -6.73
CA VAL A 160 1.66 -13.82 -6.97
C VAL A 160 2.85 -14.28 -7.78
N LYS A 161 3.29 -13.49 -8.76
CA LYS A 161 4.54 -13.73 -9.48
C LYS A 161 5.72 -13.79 -8.54
N SER A 162 5.81 -12.86 -7.57
CA SER A 162 6.88 -12.88 -6.57
C SER A 162 6.78 -14.09 -5.63
N ILE A 163 5.58 -14.53 -5.27
CA ILE A 163 5.36 -15.75 -4.48
C ILE A 163 5.80 -17.00 -5.27
N ASN A 164 5.57 -17.05 -6.57
CA ASN A 164 6.03 -18.17 -7.39
C ASN A 164 7.56 -18.22 -7.50
N ASN A 165 8.23 -17.07 -7.47
CA ASN A 165 9.70 -17.01 -7.46
C ASN A 165 10.30 -17.42 -6.11
N ASP A 166 9.60 -17.17 -5.00
CA ASP A 166 9.96 -17.70 -3.67
C ASP A 166 8.71 -18.08 -2.87
N PRO A 167 8.32 -19.37 -2.90
CA PRO A 167 7.13 -19.85 -2.18
C PRO A 167 7.19 -19.70 -0.66
N ASN A 168 8.38 -19.50 -0.08
CA ASN A 168 8.55 -19.40 1.36
C ASN A 168 8.35 -17.97 1.89
N VAL A 169 8.14 -16.98 1.02
CA VAL A 169 7.95 -15.57 1.40
C VAL A 169 6.80 -15.38 2.41
N ASP A 170 7.03 -14.60 3.45
CA ASP A 170 6.05 -14.35 4.52
C ASP A 170 5.50 -12.92 4.51
N LEU A 171 6.26 -11.98 3.96
CA LEU A 171 5.84 -10.58 3.77
C LEU A 171 6.40 -10.06 2.45
N LEU A 172 5.54 -9.47 1.63
CA LEU A 172 5.90 -8.74 0.42
C LEU A 172 5.51 -7.27 0.57
N PHE A 173 6.30 -6.38 -0.02
CA PHE A 173 5.94 -4.97 -0.11
C PHE A 173 6.34 -4.36 -1.44
N SER A 174 5.55 -3.42 -1.94
CA SER A 174 5.77 -2.76 -3.23
C SER A 174 6.24 -1.31 -3.08
N ASN A 175 6.71 -0.70 -4.16
CA ASN A 175 6.76 0.76 -4.21
C ASN A 175 5.33 1.33 -4.26
N GLU A 176 5.22 2.61 -3.95
CA GLU A 176 3.97 3.37 -3.97
C GLU A 176 4.22 4.75 -4.56
N ASP A 177 3.16 5.45 -4.91
CA ASP A 177 3.20 6.88 -5.20
C ASP A 177 1.99 7.59 -4.58
N LYS A 178 1.91 8.90 -4.80
CA LYS A 178 0.79 9.72 -4.34
C LYS A 178 -0.21 9.94 -5.46
N TRP A 179 -1.49 9.69 -5.19
CA TRP A 179 -2.58 10.05 -6.08
C TRP A 179 -3.15 11.42 -5.70
N ILE A 180 -2.94 12.42 -6.55
CA ILE A 180 -3.29 13.81 -6.29
C ILE A 180 -4.06 14.35 -7.49
N ASN A 181 -5.33 14.72 -7.28
CA ASN A 181 -6.18 15.32 -8.30
C ASN A 181 -6.23 14.51 -9.62
N GLY A 182 -6.39 13.20 -9.52
CA GLY A 182 -6.49 12.31 -10.69
C GLY A 182 -5.16 11.99 -11.36
N ARG A 183 -4.01 12.25 -10.70
CA ARG A 183 -2.67 12.02 -11.24
C ARG A 183 -1.74 11.40 -10.22
N ARG A 184 -0.77 10.64 -10.74
CA ARG A 184 0.30 10.03 -9.97
C ARG A 184 1.44 11.02 -9.79
N GLU A 185 1.86 11.24 -8.55
CA GLU A 185 2.93 12.16 -8.17
C GLU A 185 3.79 11.56 -7.05
N ARG A 186 4.97 12.15 -6.79
CA ARG A 186 5.81 11.84 -5.62
C ARG A 186 6.02 10.33 -5.39
N PRO A 187 6.58 9.59 -6.36
CA PRO A 187 6.84 8.18 -6.17
C PRO A 187 7.78 7.94 -4.99
N PHE A 188 7.48 6.92 -4.22
CA PHE A 188 8.34 6.39 -3.18
C PHE A 188 8.90 5.04 -3.61
N PHE A 189 10.05 5.10 -4.30
CA PHE A 189 10.83 3.91 -4.64
C PHE A 189 11.56 3.41 -3.39
N LYS A 190 10.94 2.43 -2.74
CA LYS A 190 11.44 1.82 -1.50
C LYS A 190 12.75 1.08 -1.78
N ARG A 191 13.57 1.00 -0.73
CA ARG A 191 14.80 0.21 -0.77
C ARG A 191 14.47 -1.28 -0.67
N LYS A 192 15.41 -2.11 -1.12
CA LYS A 192 15.41 -3.55 -0.80
C LYS A 192 15.28 -3.75 0.71
N TRP A 193 14.69 -4.88 1.09
CA TRP A 193 14.49 -5.28 2.48
C TRP A 193 15.74 -5.07 3.34
N GLY A 194 15.54 -4.49 4.52
CA GLY A 194 16.59 -4.20 5.49
C GLY A 194 16.01 -4.04 6.88
N ARG A 195 16.34 -4.98 7.76
CA ARG A 195 15.85 -5.07 9.15
C ARG A 195 15.99 -3.77 9.93
N GLU A 196 17.18 -3.16 9.90
CA GLU A 196 17.43 -1.92 10.66
C GLU A 196 16.62 -0.73 10.16
N LEU A 197 16.35 -0.66 8.85
CA LEU A 197 15.56 0.45 8.30
C LEU A 197 14.12 0.37 8.81
N LEU A 198 13.54 -0.85 8.89
CA LEU A 198 12.18 -1.03 9.40
C LEU A 198 12.08 -0.62 10.87
N ARG A 199 13.11 -0.84 11.69
CA ARG A 199 13.11 -0.38 13.09
C ARG A 199 13.09 1.14 13.22
N GLN A 200 13.65 1.86 12.24
CA GLN A 200 13.77 3.32 12.30
C GLN A 200 12.58 4.04 11.66
N MET A 201 11.98 3.45 10.61
CA MET A 201 10.83 4.01 9.92
C MET A 201 9.97 2.91 9.29
N ASN A 202 8.67 3.16 9.18
CA ASN A 202 7.76 2.31 8.45
C ASN A 202 7.95 2.48 6.93
N PHE A 203 9.02 1.93 6.37
CA PHE A 203 9.24 1.99 4.94
C PHE A 203 8.48 0.91 4.17
N VAL A 204 7.95 -0.12 4.83
CA VAL A 204 7.18 -1.22 4.19
C VAL A 204 5.82 -0.71 3.71
N CYS A 205 5.06 -0.05 4.61
CA CYS A 205 3.84 0.71 4.30
C CYS A 205 2.93 0.04 3.23
N HIS A 206 2.60 0.73 2.13
CA HIS A 206 1.71 0.23 1.09
C HIS A 206 2.45 -0.19 -0.21
N LEU A 207 1.97 -1.09 -1.03
CA LEU A 207 1.13 -2.21 -0.69
C LEU A 207 1.96 -3.19 0.16
N SER A 208 1.44 -3.63 1.30
CA SER A 208 2.03 -4.72 2.08
C SER A 208 1.12 -5.94 2.06
N VAL A 209 1.72 -7.11 1.81
CA VAL A 209 1.05 -8.40 1.69
C VAL A 209 1.72 -9.41 2.61
N TYR A 210 0.95 -10.03 3.48
CA TYR A 210 1.43 -10.89 4.54
C TYR A 210 0.87 -12.30 4.37
N ARG A 211 1.63 -13.32 4.73
CA ARG A 211 1.10 -14.68 4.86
C ARG A 211 0.00 -14.70 5.92
N THR A 212 -1.19 -15.17 5.55
CA THR A 212 -2.39 -15.10 6.41
C THR A 212 -2.18 -15.83 7.73
N SER A 213 -1.55 -17.01 7.71
CA SER A 213 -1.28 -17.79 8.92
C SER A 213 -0.44 -17.03 9.93
N LEU A 214 0.56 -16.25 9.47
CA LEU A 214 1.42 -15.46 10.35
C LEU A 214 0.68 -14.26 10.94
N VAL A 215 -0.17 -13.58 10.16
CA VAL A 215 -1.03 -12.50 10.69
C VAL A 215 -1.97 -13.03 11.78
N LYS A 216 -2.58 -14.20 11.55
CA LYS A 216 -3.47 -14.85 12.51
C LYS A 216 -2.73 -15.33 13.75
N GLU A 217 -1.54 -15.92 13.62
CA GLU A 217 -0.66 -16.30 14.75
C GLU A 217 -0.35 -15.08 15.63
N LEU A 218 -0.07 -13.93 15.00
CA LEU A 218 0.27 -12.70 15.68
C LEU A 218 -0.93 -11.92 16.23
N GLY A 219 -2.16 -12.41 16.04
CA GLY A 219 -3.40 -11.80 16.53
C GLY A 219 -3.84 -10.53 15.76
N GLY A 220 -3.42 -10.37 14.50
CA GLY A 220 -3.81 -9.23 13.67
C GLY A 220 -3.15 -7.91 14.06
N LEU A 221 -3.84 -6.79 13.86
CA LEU A 221 -3.41 -5.45 14.22
C LEU A 221 -3.70 -5.17 15.70
N LYS A 222 -2.77 -4.52 16.40
CA LYS A 222 -2.99 -4.11 17.79
C LYS A 222 -3.85 -2.85 17.86
N VAL A 223 -4.98 -2.95 18.57
CA VAL A 223 -5.81 -1.80 18.93
C VAL A 223 -5.05 -0.86 19.86
N GLY A 224 -5.20 0.45 19.67
CA GLY A 224 -4.49 1.49 20.42
C GLY A 224 -3.20 1.97 19.76
N LEU A 225 -2.85 1.42 18.59
CA LEU A 225 -1.72 1.85 17.76
C LEU A 225 -2.17 2.49 16.44
N GLU A 226 -3.36 3.07 16.41
CA GLU A 226 -3.91 3.74 15.23
C GLU A 226 -2.94 4.82 14.72
N GLY A 227 -2.65 4.81 13.42
CA GLY A 227 -1.63 5.63 12.77
C GLY A 227 -0.25 4.98 12.64
N ALA A 228 0.01 3.86 13.33
CA ALA A 228 1.22 3.05 13.14
C ALA A 228 0.96 1.54 13.29
N GLN A 229 -0.29 1.12 13.15
CA GLN A 229 -0.74 -0.26 13.34
C GLN A 229 -0.11 -1.21 12.31
N ASP A 230 0.07 -0.74 11.09
CA ASP A 230 0.75 -1.42 9.99
C ASP A 230 2.23 -1.60 10.28
N TRP A 231 2.87 -0.58 10.87
CA TRP A 231 4.26 -0.66 11.28
C TRP A 231 4.49 -1.65 12.43
N ASP A 232 3.63 -1.63 13.45
CA ASP A 232 3.69 -2.61 14.54
C ASP A 232 3.54 -4.04 14.02
N LEU A 233 2.60 -4.29 13.09
CA LEU A 233 2.47 -5.60 12.46
C LEU A 233 3.73 -6.01 11.70
N ALA A 234 4.27 -5.11 10.87
CA ALA A 234 5.50 -5.39 10.12
C ALA A 234 6.69 -5.72 11.04
N LEU A 235 6.83 -5.01 12.16
CA LEU A 235 7.87 -5.28 13.15
C LEU A 235 7.67 -6.62 13.87
N ARG A 236 6.43 -6.98 14.23
CA ARG A 236 6.11 -8.28 14.82
C ARG A 236 6.35 -9.44 13.84
N VAL A 237 6.07 -9.25 12.57
CA VAL A 237 6.37 -10.21 11.50
C VAL A 237 7.88 -10.37 11.34
N MET A 238 8.63 -9.27 11.28
CA MET A 238 10.10 -9.26 11.21
C MET A 238 10.77 -9.97 12.41
N ALA A 239 10.12 -10.01 13.57
CA ALA A 239 10.60 -10.75 14.73
C ALA A 239 10.45 -12.28 14.57
N LYS A 240 9.56 -12.75 13.68
CA LYS A 240 9.29 -14.17 13.43
C LYS A 240 10.01 -14.72 12.21
N THR A 241 10.32 -13.88 11.23
CA THR A 241 10.87 -14.32 9.95
C THR A 241 11.73 -13.23 9.29
N ASP A 242 12.66 -13.67 8.44
CA ASP A 242 13.44 -12.83 7.52
C ASP A 242 13.01 -12.99 6.06
N ARG A 243 11.95 -13.78 5.79
CA ARG A 243 11.46 -14.08 4.44
C ARG A 243 10.60 -12.93 3.89
N ILE A 244 11.24 -11.77 3.75
CA ILE A 244 10.58 -10.48 3.46
C ILE A 244 11.08 -9.94 2.13
N HIS A 245 10.18 -9.81 1.15
CA HIS A 245 10.54 -9.49 -0.23
C HIS A 245 10.02 -8.12 -0.67
N HIS A 246 10.90 -7.38 -1.36
CA HIS A 246 10.55 -6.13 -2.01
C HIS A 246 10.20 -6.40 -3.48
N ILE A 247 9.03 -5.92 -3.92
CA ILE A 247 8.63 -5.88 -5.32
C ILE A 247 8.94 -4.46 -5.84
N PRO A 248 9.96 -4.26 -6.68
CA PRO A 248 10.42 -2.93 -7.09
C PRO A 248 9.53 -2.30 -8.19
N LYS A 249 8.21 -2.39 -8.03
CA LYS A 249 7.18 -1.83 -8.90
C LYS A 249 6.25 -0.96 -8.08
N VAL A 250 5.73 0.12 -8.66
CA VAL A 250 4.67 0.92 -8.03
C VAL A 250 3.37 0.17 -8.23
N LEU A 251 2.80 -0.37 -7.14
CA LEU A 251 1.59 -1.19 -7.18
C LEU A 251 0.44 -0.59 -6.36
N TYR A 252 0.67 0.58 -5.77
CA TYR A 252 -0.23 1.25 -4.85
C TYR A 252 -0.19 2.76 -5.09
N HIS A 253 -1.36 3.38 -5.18
CA HIS A 253 -1.52 4.82 -5.30
C HIS A 253 -2.18 5.36 -4.03
N TRP A 254 -1.36 6.01 -3.20
CA TRP A 254 -1.79 6.55 -1.92
C TRP A 254 -2.39 7.94 -2.11
N ARG A 255 -3.71 8.05 -2.02
CA ARG A 255 -4.46 9.27 -2.29
C ARG A 255 -4.18 10.33 -1.25
N VAL A 256 -3.95 11.55 -1.73
CA VAL A 256 -3.79 12.72 -0.87
C VAL A 256 -5.13 13.41 -0.68
N ILE A 257 -5.71 13.26 0.51
CA ILE A 257 -6.94 13.95 0.94
C ILE A 257 -6.62 14.89 2.11
N GLU A 258 -7.25 16.07 2.12
CA GLU A 258 -7.19 17.01 3.24
C GLU A 258 -7.58 16.33 4.57
N GLY A 259 -6.78 16.50 5.63
CA GLY A 259 -6.98 15.85 6.93
C GLY A 259 -6.56 14.37 7.02
N SER A 260 -6.09 13.75 5.93
CA SER A 260 -5.50 12.42 5.94
C SER A 260 -3.98 12.44 6.20
N THR A 261 -3.43 11.36 6.78
CA THR A 261 -1.98 11.18 6.99
C THR A 261 -1.20 11.24 5.69
N SER A 262 -1.84 10.95 4.57
CA SER A 262 -1.30 11.08 3.21
C SER A 262 -0.75 12.48 2.89
N SER A 263 -1.30 13.51 3.55
CA SER A 263 -1.00 14.93 3.32
C SER A 263 0.23 15.42 4.11
N GLY A 264 0.71 14.62 5.07
CA GLY A 264 1.94 14.85 5.82
C GLY A 264 1.82 14.51 7.30
N GLU A 265 2.96 14.35 7.97
CA GLU A 265 3.02 14.02 9.41
C GLU A 265 2.38 15.08 10.34
N GLY A 266 2.16 16.30 9.85
CA GLY A 266 1.60 17.41 10.63
C GLY A 266 0.08 17.36 10.84
N GLU A 267 -0.65 16.58 10.03
CA GLU A 267 -2.12 16.57 10.05
C GLU A 267 -2.69 15.83 11.26
N LYS A 268 -1.95 14.85 11.79
CA LYS A 268 -2.36 14.03 12.94
C LYS A 268 -1.23 13.94 13.96
N PRO A 269 -1.07 14.94 14.85
CA PRO A 269 0.05 15.02 15.80
C PRO A 269 0.24 13.77 16.67
N TYR A 270 -0.87 13.11 17.03
CA TYR A 270 -0.85 11.89 17.85
C TYR A 270 -0.10 10.73 17.19
N VAL A 271 -0.01 10.70 15.85
CA VAL A 271 0.69 9.63 15.11
C VAL A 271 2.16 9.56 15.51
N ARG A 272 2.80 10.71 15.79
CA ARG A 272 4.20 10.73 16.24
C ARG A 272 4.39 10.08 17.60
N GLU A 273 3.46 10.30 18.52
CA GLU A 273 3.50 9.67 19.85
C GLU A 273 3.32 8.15 19.73
N ILE A 274 2.37 7.71 18.89
CA ILE A 274 2.14 6.28 18.62
C ILE A 274 3.37 5.65 17.96
N GLN A 275 3.96 6.29 16.95
CA GLN A 275 5.21 5.84 16.33
C GLN A 275 6.35 5.73 17.35
N HIS A 276 6.43 6.64 18.32
CA HIS A 276 7.40 6.54 19.41
C HIS A 276 7.14 5.32 20.31
N LYS A 277 5.88 5.04 20.67
CA LYS A 277 5.50 3.82 21.41
C LYS A 277 5.89 2.55 20.65
N VAL A 278 5.63 2.50 19.34
CA VAL A 278 6.01 1.38 18.47
C VAL A 278 7.53 1.17 18.45
N LYS A 279 8.31 2.25 18.31
CA LYS A 279 9.78 2.20 18.39
C LYS A 279 10.32 1.73 19.74
N GLN A 280 9.66 2.08 20.84
CA GLN A 280 10.06 1.63 22.17
C GLN A 280 9.76 0.14 22.36
N ALA A 281 8.57 -0.30 21.94
CA ALA A 281 8.15 -1.69 22.02
C ALA A 281 9.05 -2.61 21.17
N SER A 282 9.48 -2.17 19.98
CA SER A 282 10.30 -2.99 19.09
C SER A 282 11.71 -3.29 19.60
N LYS A 283 12.23 -2.50 20.53
CA LYS A 283 13.52 -2.76 21.21
C LYS A 283 13.44 -3.89 22.23
N ILE A 284 12.24 -4.31 22.62
CA ILE A 284 12.00 -5.34 23.64
C ILE A 284 11.76 -6.72 22.99
N ILE A 285 11.57 -6.78 21.66
CA ILE A 285 11.28 -8.01 20.91
C ILE A 285 12.59 -8.74 20.51
N GLU A 286 13.62 -8.67 21.36
CA GLU A 286 14.89 -9.41 21.26
C GLU A 286 14.92 -10.58 22.25
#